data_AF-A0A1Q6UFM4-F1
#
_entry.id   AF-A0A1Q6UFM4-F1
#
_cell.length_a   1.000
_cell.length_b   1.000
_cell.length_c   1.000
_cell.angle_alpha   90.00
_cell.angle_beta   90.00
_cell.angle_gamma   90.00
#
_symmetry.space_group_name_H-M   'P 1'
#
loop_
_entity.id
_entity.type
_entity.pdbx_description
1 polymer ?
#
loop_
_entity_poly.entity_id
_entity_poly.type
_entity_poly.pdbx_seq_one_letter_code
_entity_poly.pdbx_strand_id
1 'polypeptide(L)'
;MQAQHGDKFNAERFKSAAREYAEKNGNLNGISADNFVEKDKENIGNGQGKSYGLEQVNGKFIARGSDGSILEGSSFEEINDKVCADLVQHCKSQGREATIGLHSDNEEHKKTFSKNALLKHNATIIAGWPEDKQFWKNLKDEYLKDENHTLADWEKMTRKIPDDVMSRTPEERARVKKLNDAELLKAMRRGNNPYLNPQENKPQQPANALQNNNSKGKTLTAGQMKALSGRGGQSL
;
A
#
# COMPACT_ATOMS: atom_id res chain seq x y z
N MET A 1 8.14 -26.90 10.29
CA MET A 1 7.33 -25.82 9.67
C MET A 1 6.16 -25.40 10.54
N GLN A 2 5.08 -26.18 10.71
CA GLN A 2 3.99 -25.81 11.64
C GLN A 2 4.49 -25.56 13.08
N ALA A 3 5.36 -26.43 13.61
CA ALA A 3 5.95 -26.24 14.94
C ALA A 3 6.92 -25.04 15.04
N GLN A 4 7.39 -24.52 13.90
CA GLN A 4 8.36 -23.42 13.83
C GLN A 4 7.69 -22.07 13.56
N HIS A 5 6.60 -22.05 12.80
CA HIS A 5 5.91 -20.83 12.36
C HIS A 5 4.46 -20.72 12.89
N GLY A 6 3.97 -21.73 13.63
CA GLY A 6 2.63 -21.72 14.22
C GLY A 6 1.52 -21.59 13.19
N ASP A 7 0.50 -20.80 13.51
CA ASP A 7 -0.67 -20.57 12.67
C ASP A 7 -0.37 -19.79 11.39
N LYS A 8 0.79 -19.14 11.29
CA LYS A 8 1.24 -18.46 10.07
C LYS A 8 1.56 -19.45 8.95
N PHE A 9 1.82 -20.72 9.26
CA PHE A 9 2.12 -21.71 8.23
C PHE A 9 0.84 -22.33 7.65
N ASN A 10 0.59 -22.09 6.37
CA ASN A 10 -0.55 -22.68 5.67
C ASN A 10 -0.23 -24.12 5.23
N ALA A 11 -0.46 -25.06 6.13
CA ALA A 11 -0.15 -26.47 5.92
C ALA A 11 -0.97 -27.12 4.79
N GLU A 12 -2.23 -26.74 4.61
CA GLU A 12 -3.08 -27.30 3.56
C GLU A 12 -2.57 -26.90 2.16
N ARG A 13 -2.20 -25.62 1.99
CA ARG A 13 -1.61 -25.13 0.75
C ARG A 13 -0.25 -25.77 0.48
N PHE A 14 0.59 -25.92 1.51
CA PHE A 14 1.87 -26.62 1.38
C PHE A 14 1.69 -28.07 0.93
N LYS A 15 0.78 -28.84 1.57
CA LYS A 15 0.51 -30.23 1.19
C LYS A 15 0.03 -30.35 -0.26
N SER A 16 -0.87 -29.47 -0.68
CA SER A 16 -1.38 -29.46 -2.06
C SER A 16 -0.25 -29.20 -3.07
N ALA A 17 0.59 -28.19 -2.82
CA ALA A 17 1.69 -27.85 -3.72
C ALA A 17 2.78 -28.94 -3.73
N ALA A 18 3.10 -29.51 -2.56
CA ALA A 18 4.07 -30.60 -2.44
C ALA A 18 3.61 -31.84 -3.22
N ARG A 19 2.31 -32.16 -3.14
CA ARG A 19 1.74 -33.29 -3.89
C ARG A 19 1.83 -33.07 -5.39
N GLU A 20 1.38 -31.92 -5.89
CA GLU A 20 1.44 -31.60 -7.32
C GLU A 20 2.89 -31.61 -7.84
N TYR A 21 3.82 -31.06 -7.06
CA TYR A 21 5.23 -31.00 -7.45
C TYR A 21 5.88 -32.39 -7.44
N ALA A 22 5.56 -33.24 -6.47
CA ALA A 22 6.04 -34.62 -6.41
C ALA A 22 5.47 -35.47 -7.57
N GLU A 23 4.18 -35.28 -7.90
CA GLU A 23 3.54 -35.97 -9.03
C GLU A 23 4.21 -35.61 -10.37
N LYS A 24 4.69 -34.37 -10.52
CA LYS A 24 5.37 -33.91 -11.75
C LYS A 24 6.87 -34.22 -11.81
N ASN A 25 7.58 -34.14 -10.68
CA ASN A 25 9.05 -34.12 -10.65
C ASN A 25 9.68 -35.29 -9.88
N GLY A 26 8.86 -36.15 -9.25
CA GLY A 26 9.32 -37.31 -8.47
C GLY A 26 10.09 -36.97 -7.20
N ASN A 27 10.18 -35.69 -6.82
CA ASN A 27 10.86 -35.22 -5.62
C ASN A 27 10.22 -33.93 -5.09
N LEU A 28 10.72 -33.43 -3.95
CA LEU A 28 10.23 -32.22 -3.29
C LEU A 28 11.27 -31.09 -3.24
N ASN A 29 12.41 -31.23 -3.93
CA ASN A 29 13.56 -30.35 -3.76
C ASN A 29 13.32 -28.92 -4.28
N GLY A 30 12.29 -28.70 -5.09
CA GLY A 30 11.88 -27.36 -5.56
C GLY A 30 10.83 -26.66 -4.70
N ILE A 31 10.33 -27.31 -3.64
CA ILE A 31 9.33 -26.73 -2.73
C ILE A 31 10.07 -26.21 -1.49
N SER A 32 10.08 -24.88 -1.30
CA SER A 32 10.47 -24.29 -0.02
C SER A 32 9.24 -24.06 0.85
N ALA A 33 9.26 -24.61 2.06
CA ALA A 33 8.17 -24.43 3.01
C ALA A 33 8.05 -22.99 3.54
N ASP A 34 9.12 -22.19 3.45
CA ASP A 34 9.10 -20.77 3.83
C ASP A 34 8.16 -19.95 2.95
N ASN A 35 7.89 -20.39 1.71
CA ASN A 35 6.94 -19.75 0.79
C ASN A 35 5.47 -19.91 1.23
N PHE A 36 5.21 -20.75 2.22
CA PHE A 36 3.87 -21.05 2.74
C PHE A 36 3.70 -20.56 4.18
N VAL A 37 4.69 -19.84 4.70
CA VAL A 37 4.57 -19.06 5.92
C VAL A 37 3.99 -17.70 5.51
N GLU A 38 2.85 -17.33 6.09
CA GLU A 38 2.34 -15.97 6.09
C GLU A 38 3.43 -15.08 6.68
N LYS A 39 4.12 -14.36 5.79
CA LYS A 39 4.98 -13.27 6.20
C LYS A 39 4.10 -12.27 6.93
N ASP A 40 4.62 -11.69 8.00
CA ASP A 40 3.99 -10.52 8.61
C ASP A 40 3.62 -9.58 7.46
N LYS A 41 2.35 -9.19 7.41
CA LYS A 41 1.87 -8.24 6.40
C LYS A 41 2.74 -6.99 6.56
N GLU A 42 3.81 -6.87 5.78
CA GLU A 42 4.43 -5.58 5.53
C GLU A 42 3.28 -4.71 5.03
N ASN A 43 2.85 -3.78 5.88
CA ASN A 43 1.67 -2.93 5.76
C ASN A 43 1.09 -2.90 4.34
N ILE A 44 0.24 -3.89 4.02
CA ILE A 44 -0.72 -3.75 2.93
C ILE A 44 -1.62 -2.62 3.43
N GLY A 45 -1.37 -1.42 2.93
CA GLY A 45 -1.70 -0.16 3.59
C GLY A 45 -3.10 -0.13 4.21
N ASN A 46 -3.21 0.52 5.36
CA ASN A 46 -4.42 0.70 6.19
C ASN A 46 -5.60 1.44 5.51
N GLY A 47 -5.73 1.38 4.18
CA GLY A 47 -6.88 1.89 3.44
C GLY A 47 -7.97 0.83 3.30
N GLN A 48 -9.23 1.22 3.47
CA GLN A 48 -10.42 0.38 3.31
C GLN A 48 -10.69 -0.07 1.85
N GLY A 49 -9.66 -0.29 1.03
CA GLY A 49 -9.77 -0.57 -0.40
C GLY A 49 -8.93 -1.77 -0.86
N LYS A 50 -9.26 -2.31 -2.04
CA LYS A 50 -8.47 -3.39 -2.67
C LYS A 50 -7.06 -2.89 -2.98
N SER A 51 -6.06 -3.71 -2.70
CA SER A 51 -4.65 -3.39 -2.92
C SER A 51 -3.85 -4.63 -3.31
N TYR A 52 -2.68 -4.42 -3.90
CA TYR A 52 -1.79 -5.48 -4.36
C TYR A 52 -0.36 -5.27 -3.84
N GLY A 53 0.23 -6.32 -3.26
CA GLY A 53 1.67 -6.42 -3.06
C GLY A 53 2.32 -7.06 -4.29
N LEU A 54 3.36 -6.43 -4.83
CA LEU A 54 4.10 -6.94 -5.99
C LEU A 54 5.39 -7.62 -5.52
N GLU A 55 5.65 -8.83 -6.02
CA GLU A 55 6.91 -9.54 -5.84
C GLU A 55 7.40 -10.12 -7.17
N GLN A 56 8.72 -10.31 -7.29
CA GLN A 56 9.30 -11.03 -8.41
C GLN A 56 9.73 -12.43 -7.97
N VAL A 57 9.22 -13.46 -8.64
CA VAL A 57 9.49 -14.87 -8.34
C VAL A 57 9.85 -15.58 -9.63
N ASN A 58 11.04 -16.19 -9.67
CA ASN A 58 11.54 -16.95 -10.82
C ASN A 58 11.44 -16.19 -12.16
N GLY A 59 11.77 -14.89 -12.15
CA GLY A 59 11.73 -14.02 -13.34
C GLY A 59 10.34 -13.53 -13.75
N LYS A 60 9.28 -13.93 -13.04
CA LYS A 60 7.91 -13.42 -13.23
C LYS A 60 7.54 -12.41 -12.15
N PHE A 61 6.65 -11.49 -12.50
CA PHE A 61 5.98 -10.63 -11.53
C PHE A 61 4.72 -11.32 -11.03
N ILE A 62 4.53 -11.34 -9.72
CA ILE A 62 3.35 -11.85 -9.04
C ILE A 62 2.76 -10.71 -8.21
N ALA A 63 1.49 -10.36 -8.46
CA ALA A 63 0.73 -9.43 -7.64
C ALA A 63 -0.23 -10.21 -6.75
N ARG A 64 -0.13 -9.99 -5.44
CA ARG A 64 -1.00 -10.62 -4.44
C ARG A 64 -1.97 -9.60 -3.89
N GLY A 65 -3.25 -9.81 -4.17
CA GLY A 65 -4.33 -8.94 -3.75
C GLY A 65 -4.68 -9.12 -2.27
N SER A 66 -5.16 -8.05 -1.64
CA SER A 66 -5.69 -8.07 -0.27
C SER A 66 -6.90 -8.99 -0.10
N ASP A 67 -7.58 -9.34 -1.18
CA ASP A 67 -8.72 -10.27 -1.27
C ASP A 67 -8.30 -11.72 -1.59
N GLY A 68 -6.99 -12.01 -1.61
CA GLY A 68 -6.46 -13.33 -1.96
C GLY A 68 -6.30 -13.57 -3.46
N SER A 69 -6.64 -12.61 -4.32
CA SER A 69 -6.39 -12.71 -5.76
C SER A 69 -4.90 -12.78 -6.08
N ILE A 70 -4.54 -13.51 -7.13
CA ILE A 70 -3.16 -13.63 -7.61
C ILE A 70 -3.16 -13.30 -9.10
N LEU A 71 -2.37 -12.31 -9.49
CA LEU A 71 -2.13 -11.95 -10.88
C LEU A 71 -0.65 -12.24 -11.21
N GLU A 72 -0.40 -12.76 -12.40
CA GLU A 72 0.95 -13.01 -12.90
C GLU A 72 1.21 -12.18 -14.16
N GLY A 73 2.44 -11.73 -14.33
CA GLY A 73 2.92 -11.03 -15.52
C GLY A 73 4.39 -11.30 -15.78
N SER A 74 4.81 -11.18 -17.03
CA SER A 74 6.19 -11.41 -17.47
C SER A 74 7.05 -10.15 -17.39
N SER A 75 6.42 -8.98 -17.25
CA SER A 75 7.08 -7.68 -17.10
C SER A 75 6.33 -6.80 -16.09
N PHE A 76 7.01 -5.74 -15.61
CA PHE A 76 6.37 -4.75 -14.76
C PHE A 76 5.19 -4.08 -15.46
N GLU A 77 5.34 -3.75 -16.75
CA GLU A 77 4.27 -3.13 -17.55
C GLU A 77 3.03 -4.02 -17.62
N GLU A 78 3.20 -5.31 -17.88
CA GLU A 78 2.10 -6.26 -17.99
C GLU A 78 1.37 -6.46 -16.65
N ILE A 79 2.12 -6.69 -15.56
CA ILE A 79 1.50 -6.87 -14.25
C ILE A 79 0.83 -5.58 -13.76
N ASN A 80 1.44 -4.43 -14.04
CA ASN A 80 0.90 -3.14 -13.67
C ASN A 80 -0.42 -2.86 -14.41
N ASP A 81 -0.49 -3.17 -15.70
CA ASP A 81 -1.72 -3.06 -16.49
C ASP A 81 -2.85 -3.92 -15.92
N LYS A 82 -2.56 -5.18 -15.60
CA LYS A 82 -3.53 -6.11 -14.96
C LYS A 82 -4.01 -5.59 -13.60
N VAL A 83 -3.10 -5.10 -12.76
CA VAL A 83 -3.43 -4.54 -11.45
C VAL A 83 -4.29 -3.28 -11.61
N CYS A 84 -3.95 -2.38 -12.53
CA CYS A 84 -4.76 -1.18 -12.79
C CYS A 84 -6.17 -1.56 -13.24
N ALA A 85 -6.29 -2.48 -14.20
CA ALA A 85 -7.58 -2.96 -14.71
C ALA A 85 -8.48 -3.50 -13.59
N ASP A 86 -7.92 -4.37 -12.73
CA ASP A 86 -8.66 -4.96 -11.61
C ASP A 86 -9.10 -3.91 -10.58
N LEU A 87 -8.19 -3.00 -10.17
CA LEU A 87 -8.51 -1.94 -9.22
C LEU A 87 -9.58 -0.97 -9.76
N VAL A 88 -9.51 -0.62 -11.04
CA VAL A 88 -10.53 0.18 -11.72
C VAL A 88 -11.86 -0.54 -11.71
N GLN A 89 -11.88 -1.84 -12.04
CA GLN A 89 -13.11 -2.62 -12.04
C GLN A 89 -13.72 -2.75 -10.64
N HIS A 90 -12.88 -2.90 -9.61
CA HIS A 90 -13.31 -2.88 -8.22
C HIS A 90 -13.96 -1.55 -7.84
N CYS A 91 -13.38 -0.41 -8.23
CA CYS A 91 -14.00 0.90 -7.97
C CYS A 91 -15.36 1.04 -8.67
N LYS A 92 -15.44 0.63 -9.94
CA LYS A 92 -16.67 0.68 -10.74
C LYS A 92 -17.77 -0.20 -10.15
N SER A 93 -17.44 -1.39 -9.65
CA SER A 93 -18.41 -2.30 -9.02
C SER A 93 -19.03 -1.72 -7.73
N GLN A 94 -18.34 -0.78 -7.09
CA GLN A 94 -18.83 -0.05 -5.92
C GLN A 94 -19.60 1.23 -6.29
N GLY A 95 -19.81 1.50 -7.59
CA GLY A 95 -20.40 2.75 -8.07
C GLY A 95 -19.55 3.98 -7.77
N ARG A 96 -18.23 3.81 -7.61
CA ARG A 96 -17.28 4.87 -7.26
C ARG A 96 -16.43 5.23 -8.47
N GLU A 97 -15.87 6.44 -8.42
CA GLU A 97 -14.84 6.84 -9.35
C GLU A 97 -13.61 5.92 -9.22
N ALA A 98 -13.02 5.55 -10.35
CA ALA A 98 -11.79 4.78 -10.37
C ALA A 98 -10.63 5.64 -9.86
N THR A 99 -10.18 5.36 -8.64
CA THR A 99 -9.05 6.04 -8.00
C THR A 99 -8.01 5.01 -7.61
N ILE A 100 -6.77 5.18 -8.07
CA ILE A 100 -5.69 4.21 -7.86
C ILE A 100 -4.39 4.92 -7.49
N GLY A 101 -3.54 4.25 -6.74
CA GLY A 101 -2.24 4.77 -6.32
C GLY A 101 -1.18 3.69 -6.31
N LEU A 102 0.06 4.10 -6.51
CA LEU A 102 1.24 3.23 -6.44
C LEU A 102 2.12 3.64 -5.26
N HIS A 103 2.67 2.65 -4.56
CA HIS A 103 3.76 2.86 -3.61
C HIS A 103 5.00 2.18 -4.20
N SER A 104 5.92 2.98 -4.73
CA SER A 104 7.19 2.51 -5.29
C SER A 104 8.21 3.64 -5.27
N ASP A 105 9.46 3.33 -4.96
CA ASP A 105 10.57 4.28 -5.05
C ASP A 105 11.20 4.29 -6.46
N ASN A 106 10.76 3.41 -7.36
CA ASN A 106 11.28 3.32 -8.72
C ASN A 106 10.53 4.29 -9.65
N GLU A 107 11.21 5.32 -10.15
CA GLU A 107 10.64 6.33 -11.04
C GLU A 107 10.09 5.75 -12.36
N GLU A 108 10.75 4.74 -12.94
CA GLU A 108 10.24 4.12 -14.17
C GLU A 108 8.93 3.39 -13.90
N HIS A 109 8.81 2.70 -12.75
CA HIS A 109 7.56 2.07 -12.34
C HIS A 109 6.43 3.09 -12.18
N LYS A 110 6.71 4.27 -11.60
CA LYS A 110 5.73 5.36 -11.47
C LYS A 110 5.30 5.90 -12.84
N LYS A 111 6.23 6.02 -13.79
CA LYS A 111 5.94 6.44 -15.18
C LYS A 111 5.07 5.42 -15.91
N THR A 112 5.43 4.14 -15.86
CA THR A 112 4.63 3.04 -16.44
C THR A 112 3.22 2.98 -15.82
N PHE A 113 3.13 3.07 -14.50
CA PHE A 113 1.86 3.15 -13.79
C PHE A 113 0.99 4.32 -14.25
N SER A 114 1.58 5.52 -14.33
CA SER A 114 0.84 6.71 -14.73
C SER A 114 0.30 6.60 -16.16
N LYS A 115 1.08 6.01 -17.08
CA LYS A 115 0.63 5.72 -18.45
C LYS A 115 -0.55 4.74 -18.49
N ASN A 116 -0.41 3.59 -17.83
CA ASN A 116 -1.49 2.59 -17.80
C ASN A 116 -2.75 3.15 -17.14
N ALA A 117 -2.61 3.82 -15.99
CA ALA A 117 -3.72 4.42 -15.26
C ALA A 117 -4.52 5.41 -16.13
N LEU A 118 -3.84 6.33 -16.81
CA LEU A 118 -4.49 7.45 -17.52
C LEU A 118 -4.88 7.07 -18.96
N LEU A 119 -3.98 6.47 -19.73
CA LEU A 119 -4.20 6.21 -21.15
C LEU A 119 -5.07 4.98 -21.40
N LYS A 120 -4.94 3.93 -20.57
CA LYS A 120 -5.65 2.64 -20.79
C LYS A 120 -6.90 2.51 -19.94
N HIS A 121 -6.83 2.96 -18.68
CA HIS A 121 -7.87 2.65 -17.69
C HIS A 121 -8.73 3.84 -17.26
N ASN A 122 -8.40 5.06 -17.72
CA ASN A 122 -9.10 6.31 -17.41
C ASN A 122 -9.32 6.47 -15.88
N ALA A 123 -8.26 6.27 -15.10
CA ALA A 123 -8.27 6.25 -13.65
C ALA A 123 -7.61 7.50 -13.05
N THR A 124 -8.20 8.01 -11.97
CA THR A 124 -7.62 9.11 -11.19
C THR A 124 -6.45 8.62 -10.35
N ILE A 125 -5.30 9.27 -10.48
CA ILE A 125 -4.10 8.95 -9.70
C ILE A 125 -4.15 9.69 -8.36
N ILE A 126 -4.02 8.95 -7.25
CA ILE A 126 -4.05 9.51 -5.89
C ILE A 126 -2.73 9.39 -5.11
N ALA A 127 -1.78 8.59 -5.62
CA ALA A 127 -0.43 8.44 -5.05
C ALA A 127 0.51 7.80 -6.09
N GLY A 128 1.82 7.95 -5.91
CA GLY A 128 2.83 7.25 -6.73
C GLY A 128 3.06 7.84 -8.11
N TRP A 129 2.95 9.16 -8.24
CA TRP A 129 3.31 9.90 -9.45
C TRP A 129 4.84 10.09 -9.55
N PRO A 130 5.42 10.07 -10.77
CA PRO A 130 6.78 10.52 -10.97
C PRO A 130 6.88 12.04 -10.78
N GLU A 131 8.05 12.51 -10.34
CA GLU A 131 8.36 13.95 -10.14
C GLU A 131 8.81 14.64 -11.44
N ASP A 132 8.93 13.89 -12.53
CA ASP A 132 9.39 14.36 -13.84
C ASP A 132 8.33 15.24 -14.54
N LYS A 133 8.56 16.56 -14.53
CA LYS A 133 7.67 17.55 -15.16
C LYS A 133 7.55 17.38 -16.68
N GLN A 134 8.64 16.98 -17.34
CA GLN A 134 8.64 16.81 -18.80
C GLN A 134 7.85 15.56 -19.19
N PHE A 135 7.91 14.51 -18.37
CA PHE A 135 7.05 13.33 -18.52
C PHE A 135 5.58 13.72 -18.50
N TRP A 136 5.13 14.54 -17.54
CA TRP A 136 3.72 14.95 -17.44
C TRP A 136 3.24 15.77 -18.63
N LYS A 137 4.10 16.68 -19.13
CA LYS A 137 3.81 17.43 -20.35
C LYS A 137 3.63 16.50 -21.55
N ASN A 138 4.59 15.59 -21.77
CA ASN A 138 4.54 14.63 -22.88
C ASN A 138 3.32 13.71 -22.77
N LEU A 139 2.99 13.24 -21.56
CA LEU A 139 1.85 12.36 -21.33
C LEU A 139 0.52 13.08 -21.55
N LYS A 140 0.41 14.36 -21.16
CA LYS A 140 -0.76 15.18 -21.46
C LYS A 140 -0.96 15.34 -22.97
N ASP A 141 0.12 15.68 -23.68
CA ASP A 141 0.10 15.84 -25.13
C ASP A 141 -0.25 14.51 -25.83
N GLU A 142 0.19 13.37 -25.30
CA GLU A 142 -0.19 12.04 -25.78
C GLU A 142 -1.66 11.72 -25.51
N TYR A 143 -2.15 11.97 -24.28
CA TYR A 143 -3.54 11.72 -23.90
C TYR A 143 -4.53 12.49 -24.78
N LEU A 144 -4.24 13.77 -25.05
CA LEU A 144 -5.10 14.66 -25.82
C LEU A 144 -5.05 14.45 -27.35
N LYS A 145 -4.27 13.48 -27.85
CA LYS A 145 -4.32 13.08 -29.27
C LYS A 145 -5.54 12.23 -29.61
N ASP A 146 -6.13 11.56 -28.62
CA ASP A 146 -7.36 10.77 -28.82
C ASP A 146 -8.57 11.71 -28.76
N GLU A 147 -9.45 11.65 -29.76
CA GLU A 147 -10.65 12.49 -29.83
C GLU A 147 -11.67 12.20 -28.72
N ASN A 148 -11.59 11.02 -28.09
CA ASN A 148 -12.43 10.65 -26.96
C ASN A 148 -11.92 11.21 -25.62
N HIS A 149 -10.72 11.77 -25.61
CA HIS A 149 -10.09 12.32 -24.41
C HIS A 149 -10.26 13.84 -24.34
N THR A 150 -10.71 14.32 -23.18
CA THR A 150 -10.93 15.75 -22.97
C THR A 150 -9.94 16.34 -21.98
N LEU A 151 -9.67 17.65 -22.10
CA LEU A 151 -8.90 18.38 -21.10
C LEU A 151 -9.57 18.31 -19.70
N ALA A 152 -10.91 18.27 -19.65
CA ALA A 152 -11.64 18.16 -18.39
C ALA A 152 -11.40 16.81 -17.71
N ASP A 153 -11.35 15.72 -18.47
CA ASP A 153 -11.04 14.39 -17.94
C ASP A 153 -9.58 14.30 -17.47
N TRP A 154 -8.65 14.87 -18.23
CA TRP A 154 -7.25 14.99 -17.81
C TRP A 154 -7.10 15.74 -16.48
N GLU A 155 -7.70 16.92 -16.38
CA GLU A 155 -7.67 17.75 -15.17
C GLU A 155 -8.31 17.02 -13.99
N LYS A 156 -9.41 16.30 -14.23
CA LYS A 156 -10.05 15.46 -13.23
C LYS A 156 -9.12 14.35 -12.77
N MET A 157 -8.58 13.53 -13.66
CA MET A 157 -7.77 12.35 -13.28
C MET A 157 -6.45 12.70 -12.61
N THR A 158 -5.90 13.86 -12.91
CA THR A 158 -4.63 14.33 -12.34
C THR A 158 -4.80 15.28 -11.16
N ARG A 159 -6.04 15.60 -10.73
CA ARG A 159 -6.35 16.66 -9.75
C ARG A 159 -5.71 16.53 -8.37
N LYS A 160 -5.23 15.33 -8.01
CA LYS A 160 -4.56 15.06 -6.71
C LYS A 160 -3.04 15.16 -6.82
N ILE A 161 -2.49 15.23 -8.02
CA ILE A 161 -1.06 15.45 -8.26
C ILE A 161 -0.75 16.94 -8.02
N PRO A 162 0.33 17.28 -7.30
CA PRO A 162 0.71 18.67 -7.04
C PRO A 162 0.85 19.51 -8.32
N ASP A 163 0.41 20.76 -8.25
CA ASP A 163 0.43 21.67 -9.40
C ASP A 163 1.84 21.92 -9.97
N ASP A 164 2.86 21.93 -9.10
CA ASP A 164 4.26 22.12 -9.51
C ASP A 164 4.80 20.95 -10.34
N VAL A 165 4.45 19.72 -9.95
CA VAL A 165 4.80 18.49 -10.68
C VAL A 165 4.14 18.49 -12.06
N MET A 166 2.87 18.90 -12.11
CA MET A 166 2.10 18.99 -13.34
C MET A 166 2.42 20.23 -14.19
N SER A 167 3.26 21.15 -13.70
CA SER A 167 3.59 22.42 -14.34
C SER A 167 2.35 23.23 -14.79
N ARG A 168 1.31 23.26 -13.94
CA ARG A 168 0.01 23.85 -14.31
C ARG A 168 0.06 25.37 -14.43
N THR A 169 -0.62 25.90 -15.45
CA THR A 169 -0.85 27.35 -15.58
C THR A 169 -1.80 27.87 -14.48
N PRO A 170 -1.84 29.18 -14.19
CA PRO A 170 -2.82 29.76 -13.27
C PRO A 170 -4.27 29.37 -13.59
N GLU A 171 -4.63 29.31 -14.87
CA GLU A 171 -5.97 28.97 -15.33
C GLU A 171 -6.30 27.49 -15.06
N GLU A 172 -5.35 26.59 -15.33
CA GLU A 172 -5.46 25.16 -15.01
C GLU A 172 -5.61 24.94 -13.51
N ARG A 173 -4.78 25.61 -12.70
CA ARG A 173 -4.88 25.57 -11.23
C ARG A 173 -6.24 26.02 -10.74
N ALA A 174 -6.80 27.09 -11.32
CA ALA A 174 -8.13 27.58 -10.96
C ALA A 174 -9.24 26.55 -11.31
N ARG A 175 -9.14 25.86 -12.45
CA ARG A 175 -10.09 24.80 -12.83
C ARG A 175 -10.00 23.60 -11.91
N VAL A 176 -8.79 23.11 -11.65
CA VAL A 176 -8.54 21.98 -10.71
C VAL A 176 -9.01 22.32 -9.30
N LYS A 177 -8.76 23.55 -8.82
CA LYS A 177 -9.26 24.01 -7.52
C LYS A 177 -10.78 23.93 -7.44
N LYS A 178 -11.50 24.43 -8.47
CA LYS A 178 -12.97 24.35 -8.51
C LYS A 178 -13.47 22.90 -8.48
N LEU A 179 -12.79 21.98 -9.17
CA LEU A 179 -13.12 20.55 -9.11
C LEU A 179 -12.97 20.00 -7.69
N ASN A 180 -11.83 20.25 -7.05
CA ASN A 180 -11.57 19.78 -5.68
C ASN A 180 -12.53 20.40 -4.65
N ASP A 181 -12.84 21.69 -4.76
CA ASP A 181 -13.82 22.38 -3.90
C ASP A 181 -15.23 21.77 -4.06
N ALA A 182 -15.64 21.44 -5.29
CA ALA A 182 -16.92 20.81 -5.56
C ALA A 182 -17.00 19.39 -4.96
N GLU A 183 -15.92 18.61 -4.98
CA GLU A 183 -15.85 17.31 -4.32
C GLU A 183 -15.96 17.42 -2.80
N LEU A 184 -15.25 18.37 -2.20
CA LEU A 184 -15.31 18.64 -0.77
C LEU A 184 -16.73 18.99 -0.34
N LEU A 185 -17.41 19.88 -1.07
CA LEU A 185 -18.80 20.23 -0.81
C LEU A 185 -19.75 19.04 -0.93
N LYS A 186 -19.54 18.15 -1.92
CA LYS A 186 -20.32 16.90 -2.04
C LYS A 186 -20.08 15.96 -0.86
N ALA A 187 -18.84 15.83 -0.39
CA ALA A 187 -18.51 15.03 0.79
C ALA A 187 -19.19 15.57 2.05
N MET A 188 -19.11 16.90 2.27
CA MET A 188 -19.76 17.56 3.40
C MET A 188 -21.28 17.37 3.39
N ARG A 189 -21.94 17.48 2.22
CA ARG A 189 -23.38 17.22 2.06
C ARG A 189 -23.78 15.78 2.40
N ARG A 190 -22.86 14.83 2.26
CA ARG A 190 -23.05 13.41 2.63
C ARG A 190 -22.72 13.13 4.10
N GLY A 191 -22.42 14.15 4.90
CA GLY A 191 -22.02 14.01 6.31
C GLY A 191 -20.54 13.65 6.50
N ASN A 192 -19.77 13.49 5.42
CA ASN A 192 -18.34 13.23 5.49
C ASN A 192 -17.58 14.56 5.49
N ASN A 193 -17.47 15.19 6.65
CA ASN A 193 -16.70 16.41 6.81
C ASN A 193 -15.24 16.08 7.20
N PRO A 194 -14.26 16.27 6.30
CA PRO A 194 -12.85 15.97 6.60
C PRO A 194 -12.26 16.87 7.69
N TYR A 195 -12.88 18.02 7.99
CA TYR A 195 -12.45 18.92 9.07
C TYR A 195 -13.02 18.54 10.45
N LEU A 196 -14.00 17.64 10.51
CA LEU A 196 -14.58 17.15 11.76
C LEU A 196 -14.05 15.77 12.17
N ASN A 197 -13.53 14.99 11.21
CA ASN A 197 -12.77 13.77 11.47
C ASN A 197 -11.32 13.98 11.01
N PRO A 198 -10.44 14.60 11.81
CA PRO A 198 -9.02 14.40 11.63
C PRO A 198 -8.75 12.93 11.94
N GLN A 199 -8.57 12.09 10.91
CA GLN A 199 -7.68 10.95 11.13
C GLN A 199 -6.39 11.57 11.66
N GLU A 200 -6.03 11.19 12.87
CA GLU A 200 -4.94 11.79 13.62
C GLU A 200 -3.72 11.96 12.71
N ASN A 201 -3.42 13.21 12.36
CA ASN A 201 -2.04 13.63 12.15
C ASN A 201 -1.35 13.43 13.52
N LYS A 202 -1.03 12.18 13.85
CA LYS A 202 0.02 11.91 14.82
C LYS A 202 1.29 12.41 14.14
N PRO A 203 2.01 13.37 14.73
CA PRO A 203 3.39 13.61 14.33
C PRO A 203 4.08 12.25 14.35
N GLN A 204 4.81 11.90 13.28
CA GLN A 204 5.79 10.82 13.36
C GLN A 204 6.70 11.18 14.54
N GLN A 205 6.54 10.49 15.66
CA GLN A 205 7.57 10.48 16.68
C GLN A 205 8.83 9.96 15.98
N PRO A 206 9.96 10.67 16.07
CA PRO A 206 11.22 10.12 15.58
C PRO A 206 11.42 8.78 16.30
N ALA A 207 11.71 7.74 15.52
CA ALA A 207 12.08 6.44 16.06
C ALA A 207 13.32 6.63 16.91
N ASN A 208 13.13 6.77 18.22
CA ASN A 208 14.22 6.84 19.17
C ASN A 208 15.01 5.54 19.05
N ALA A 209 16.32 5.73 18.91
CA ALA A 209 17.33 4.70 19.04
C ALA A 209 17.02 3.79 20.23
N LEU A 210 17.25 2.50 20.01
CA LEU A 210 17.39 1.48 21.04
C LEU A 210 18.21 2.02 22.23
N GLN A 211 17.53 2.36 23.32
CA GLN A 211 18.13 2.32 24.65
C GLN A 211 17.48 1.20 25.43
N ASN A 212 18.20 0.09 25.37
CA ASN A 212 18.15 -1.05 26.26
C ASN A 212 18.13 -0.55 27.71
N ASN A 213 17.03 -0.76 28.44
CA ASN A 213 17.02 -0.67 29.90
C ASN A 213 16.09 -1.75 30.44
N ASN A 214 16.71 -2.91 30.64
CA ASN A 214 16.19 -3.92 31.54
C ASN A 214 16.32 -3.38 32.99
N SER A 215 15.29 -3.68 33.80
CA SER A 215 15.25 -3.65 35.26
C SER A 215 14.47 -2.51 35.98
N LYS A 216 13.61 -3.00 36.89
CA LYS A 216 13.09 -2.43 38.15
C LYS A 216 11.69 -1.80 38.12
N GLY A 217 10.76 -2.51 38.75
CA GLY A 217 9.46 -1.97 39.17
C GLY A 217 8.43 -2.98 39.67
N LYS A 218 8.81 -4.06 40.39
CA LYS A 218 7.83 -4.83 41.18
C LYS A 218 7.73 -4.20 42.56
N THR A 219 6.60 -3.55 42.85
CA THR A 219 6.27 -3.00 44.16
C THR A 219 6.03 -4.15 45.14
N LEU A 220 6.81 -4.22 46.23
CA LEU A 220 6.60 -5.17 47.32
C LEU A 220 5.49 -4.64 48.25
N THR A 221 4.65 -5.54 48.77
CA THR A 221 3.51 -5.17 49.63
C THR A 221 3.96 -4.94 51.08
N ALA A 222 3.18 -4.15 51.84
CA ALA A 222 3.51 -3.71 53.20
C ALA A 222 3.78 -4.85 54.21
N GLY A 223 3.31 -6.08 53.95
CA GLY A 223 3.63 -7.26 54.75
C GLY A 223 5.07 -7.79 54.55
N GLN A 224 5.68 -7.53 53.39
CA GLN A 224 7.04 -7.99 53.07
C GLN A 224 8.13 -7.04 53.62
N MET A 225 7.78 -5.79 53.97
CA MET A 225 8.72 -4.83 54.57
C MET A 225 8.96 -5.06 56.08
N LYS A 226 8.11 -5.83 56.77
CA LYS A 226 8.22 -6.03 58.23
C LYS A 226 9.13 -7.20 58.65
N ALA A 227 9.63 -7.99 57.70
CA ALA A 227 10.53 -9.12 57.95
C ALA A 227 12.04 -8.76 57.84
N LEU A 228 12.38 -7.50 57.54
CA LEU A 228 13.77 -7.05 57.31
C LEU A 228 14.34 -6.14 58.40
N SER A 229 13.56 -5.77 59.44
CA SER A 229 13.99 -4.81 60.46
C SER A 229 14.41 -5.43 61.80
N GLY A 230 14.93 -6.66 61.82
CA GLY A 230 15.24 -7.32 63.08
C GLY A 230 16.35 -8.37 63.04
N ARG A 231 17.58 -7.99 62.69
CA ARG A 231 18.81 -8.65 63.20
C ARG A 231 20.08 -7.93 62.78
N GLY A 232 20.91 -7.62 63.79
CA GLY A 232 22.36 -7.59 63.64
C GLY A 232 23.01 -6.21 63.62
N GLY A 233 22.91 -5.47 64.72
CA GLY A 233 23.95 -4.52 65.08
C GLY A 233 24.84 -5.16 66.14
N GLN A 234 26.09 -5.50 65.78
CA GLN A 234 27.24 -5.56 66.70
C GLN A 234 28.51 -5.84 65.90
N SER A 235 29.47 -4.92 65.99
CA SER A 235 30.91 -5.20 65.90
C SER A 235 31.64 -4.27 66.85
N LEU A 236 32.53 -4.90 67.63
CA LEU A 236 33.41 -4.44 68.71
C LEU A 236 32.75 -4.23 70.08
#